data_AF-A0A2U1JZ34-F1
#
_entry.id   AF-A0A2U1JZ34-F1
#
_cell.length_a   1.000
_cell.length_b   1.000
_cell.length_c   1.000
_cell.angle_alpha   90.00
_cell.angle_beta   90.00
_cell.angle_gamma   90.00
#
_symmetry.space_group_name_H-M   'P 1'
#
loop_
_entity.id
_entity.type
_entity.pdbx_description
1 polymer ?
#
loop_
_entity_poly.entity_id
_entity_poly.type
_entity_poly.pdbx_seq_one_letter_code
_entity_poly.pdbx_strand_id
1 'polypeptide(L)'
;MKKLLLLSFFLIVSNTFYGQTNKTKEKTATEKATKDVKKTTDKVAKDSKATADKATKDTKKTTDKVAKDSKATADKATKETKKTTDKVAKDSKATVDKATKDAKKTTDKVAKDSKATADKATKDTKKEVAKSTDKSKAAVKTADKVTGEYNGKKVYTGPQGGKYYINSNGNKTYIKQ
;
A
#
# COMPACT_ATOMS: atom_id res chain seq x y z
N MET A 1 -55.41 -5.43 -118.59
CA MET A 1 -54.78 -4.71 -117.46
C MET A 1 -55.34 -5.06 -116.07
N LYS A 2 -56.62 -5.46 -115.94
CA LYS A 2 -57.25 -5.80 -114.65
C LYS A 2 -56.59 -6.96 -113.86
N LYS A 3 -56.01 -7.96 -114.56
CA LYS A 3 -55.34 -9.11 -113.91
C LYS A 3 -53.96 -8.77 -113.33
N LEU A 4 -53.28 -7.76 -113.88
CA LEU A 4 -51.98 -7.30 -113.37
C LEU A 4 -52.13 -6.39 -112.14
N LEU A 5 -53.23 -5.63 -112.09
CA LEU A 5 -53.64 -4.82 -110.93
C LEU A 5 -54.09 -5.67 -109.73
N LEU A 6 -54.70 -6.84 -109.96
CA LEU A 6 -55.12 -7.74 -108.87
C LEU A 6 -53.91 -8.46 -108.23
N LEU A 7 -52.89 -8.80 -109.03
CA LEU A 7 -51.68 -9.47 -108.57
C LEU A 7 -50.76 -8.52 -107.77
N SER A 8 -50.69 -7.24 -108.15
CA SER A 8 -49.93 -6.24 -107.39
C SER A 8 -50.58 -5.94 -106.03
N PHE A 9 -51.92 -5.93 -105.96
CA PHE A 9 -52.64 -5.72 -104.70
C PHE A 9 -52.44 -6.88 -103.72
N PHE A 10 -52.43 -8.12 -104.21
CA PHE A 10 -52.18 -9.31 -103.38
C PHE A 10 -50.75 -9.36 -102.82
N LEU A 11 -49.76 -8.89 -103.59
CA LEU A 11 -48.36 -8.82 -103.14
C LEU A 11 -48.13 -7.75 -102.06
N ILE A 12 -48.82 -6.61 -102.16
CA ILE A 12 -48.70 -5.51 -101.17
C ILE A 12 -49.36 -5.89 -99.84
N VAL A 13 -50.54 -6.54 -99.88
CA VAL A 13 -51.26 -7.02 -98.68
C VAL A 13 -50.50 -8.14 -97.97
N SER A 14 -49.84 -9.03 -98.73
CA SER A 14 -49.01 -10.10 -98.16
C SER A 14 -47.79 -9.57 -97.40
N ASN A 15 -47.13 -8.52 -97.90
CA ASN A 15 -45.99 -7.91 -97.23
C ASN A 15 -46.36 -7.06 -96.00
N THR A 16 -47.54 -6.43 -95.98
CA THR A 16 -47.97 -5.63 -94.82
C THR A 16 -48.38 -6.49 -93.62
N PHE A 17 -48.99 -7.65 -93.87
CA PHE A 17 -49.41 -8.58 -92.79
C PHE A 17 -48.22 -9.29 -92.11
N TYR A 18 -47.16 -9.60 -92.86
CA TYR A 18 -45.92 -10.16 -92.31
C TYR A 18 -45.15 -9.15 -91.43
N GLY A 19 -45.21 -7.84 -91.73
CA GLY A 19 -44.56 -6.82 -90.91
C GLY A 19 -45.20 -6.57 -89.54
N GLN A 20 -46.52 -6.71 -89.43
CA GLN A 20 -47.28 -6.41 -88.21
C GLN A 20 -47.23 -7.53 -87.16
N THR A 21 -47.09 -8.78 -87.61
CA THR A 21 -46.95 -9.97 -86.74
C THR A 21 -45.57 -10.07 -86.10
N ASN A 22 -44.52 -9.63 -86.80
CA ASN A 22 -43.15 -9.60 -86.26
C ASN A 22 -42.97 -8.52 -85.17
N LYS A 23 -43.53 -7.31 -85.36
CA LYS A 23 -43.51 -6.23 -84.35
C LYS A 23 -44.18 -6.61 -83.02
N THR A 24 -45.25 -7.41 -83.07
CA THR A 24 -46.00 -7.85 -81.89
C THR A 24 -45.29 -8.98 -81.13
N LYS A 25 -44.60 -9.88 -81.86
CA LYS A 25 -43.76 -10.93 -81.26
C LYS A 25 -42.49 -10.34 -80.63
N GLU A 26 -41.86 -9.37 -81.27
CA GLU A 26 -40.73 -8.61 -80.70
C GLU A 26 -41.13 -7.92 -79.40
N LYS A 27 -42.22 -7.13 -79.40
CA LYS A 27 -42.67 -6.39 -78.22
C LYS A 27 -42.96 -7.30 -77.01
N THR A 28 -43.60 -8.46 -77.25
CA THR A 28 -43.89 -9.45 -76.21
C THR A 28 -42.63 -10.18 -75.71
N ALA A 29 -41.65 -10.44 -76.60
CA ALA A 29 -40.37 -11.03 -76.23
C ALA A 29 -39.51 -10.06 -75.39
N THR A 30 -39.48 -8.78 -75.76
CA THR A 30 -38.77 -7.73 -75.01
C THR A 30 -39.39 -7.51 -73.62
N GLU A 31 -40.71 -7.59 -73.49
CA GLU A 31 -41.42 -7.44 -72.21
C GLU A 31 -41.18 -8.64 -71.28
N LYS A 32 -41.11 -9.87 -71.82
CA LYS A 32 -40.70 -11.06 -71.04
C LYS A 32 -39.25 -10.95 -70.58
N ALA A 33 -38.34 -10.59 -71.48
CA ALA A 33 -36.92 -10.46 -71.18
C ALA A 33 -36.66 -9.39 -70.10
N THR A 34 -37.34 -8.24 -70.16
CA THR A 34 -37.22 -7.19 -69.14
C THR A 34 -37.75 -7.63 -67.77
N LYS A 35 -38.84 -8.41 -67.73
CA LYS A 35 -39.40 -8.94 -66.47
C LYS A 35 -38.49 -9.99 -65.83
N ASP A 36 -37.86 -10.84 -66.64
CA ASP A 36 -36.91 -11.86 -66.18
C ASP A 36 -35.60 -11.24 -65.68
N VAL A 37 -35.10 -10.21 -66.37
CA VAL A 37 -33.96 -9.38 -65.89
C VAL A 37 -34.29 -8.72 -64.56
N LYS A 38 -35.47 -8.09 -64.43
CA LYS A 38 -35.88 -7.46 -63.17
C LYS A 38 -35.94 -8.47 -62.01
N LYS A 39 -36.53 -9.65 -62.24
CA LYS A 39 -36.57 -10.73 -61.23
C LYS A 39 -35.19 -11.21 -60.81
N THR A 40 -34.26 -11.36 -61.76
CA THR A 40 -32.89 -11.78 -61.45
C THR A 40 -32.15 -10.70 -60.67
N THR A 41 -32.27 -9.42 -61.07
CA THR A 41 -31.70 -8.29 -60.31
C THR A 41 -32.25 -8.21 -58.90
N ASP A 42 -33.57 -8.33 -58.71
CA ASP A 42 -34.21 -8.29 -57.38
C ASP A 42 -33.72 -9.44 -56.48
N LYS A 43 -33.54 -10.63 -57.06
CA LYS A 43 -33.03 -11.80 -56.32
C LYS A 43 -31.58 -11.61 -55.89
N VAL A 44 -30.72 -11.13 -56.80
CA VAL A 44 -29.31 -10.81 -56.52
C VAL A 44 -29.20 -9.73 -55.44
N ALA A 45 -30.02 -8.68 -55.50
CA ALA A 45 -30.04 -7.63 -54.49
C ALA A 45 -30.43 -8.17 -53.10
N LYS A 46 -31.42 -9.07 -53.03
CA LYS A 46 -31.89 -9.69 -51.79
C LYS A 46 -30.83 -10.61 -51.16
N ASP A 47 -30.17 -11.42 -51.99
CA ASP A 47 -29.11 -12.33 -51.54
C ASP A 47 -27.86 -11.55 -51.08
N SER A 48 -27.52 -10.46 -51.79
CA SER A 48 -26.43 -9.56 -51.40
C SER A 48 -26.72 -8.88 -50.05
N LYS A 49 -27.95 -8.38 -49.86
CA LYS A 49 -28.37 -7.79 -48.57
C LYS A 49 -28.32 -8.82 -47.43
N ALA A 50 -28.81 -10.03 -47.66
CA ALA A 50 -28.76 -11.10 -46.65
C ALA A 50 -27.31 -11.46 -46.25
N THR A 51 -26.41 -11.47 -47.23
CA THR A 51 -24.98 -11.73 -46.99
C THR A 51 -24.34 -10.61 -46.16
N ALA A 52 -24.64 -9.34 -46.49
CA ALA A 52 -24.16 -8.18 -45.73
C ALA A 52 -24.72 -8.15 -44.29
N ASP A 53 -26.01 -8.46 -44.11
CA ASP A 53 -26.67 -8.54 -42.79
C ASP A 53 -26.05 -9.66 -41.94
N LYS A 54 -25.71 -10.80 -42.55
CA LYS A 54 -25.02 -11.89 -41.84
C LYS A 54 -23.58 -11.50 -41.45
N ALA A 55 -22.84 -10.89 -42.36
CA ALA A 55 -21.47 -10.43 -42.09
C ALA A 55 -21.44 -9.41 -40.94
N THR A 56 -22.34 -8.42 -40.95
CA THR A 56 -22.44 -7.43 -39.86
C THR A 56 -22.80 -8.06 -38.52
N LYS A 57 -23.71 -9.05 -38.48
CA LYS A 57 -24.04 -9.78 -37.26
C LYS A 57 -22.86 -10.59 -36.72
N ASP A 58 -22.12 -11.26 -37.60
CA ASP A 58 -20.93 -12.05 -37.23
C ASP A 58 -19.79 -11.15 -36.72
N THR A 59 -19.58 -9.99 -37.35
CA THR A 59 -18.64 -8.96 -36.87
C THR A 59 -19.05 -8.46 -35.49
N LYS A 60 -20.32 -8.07 -35.30
CA LYS A 60 -20.80 -7.59 -33.99
C LYS A 60 -20.60 -8.63 -32.89
N LYS A 61 -20.91 -9.91 -33.16
CA LYS A 61 -20.71 -11.00 -32.19
C LYS A 61 -19.24 -11.16 -31.82
N THR A 62 -18.35 -11.01 -32.80
CA THR A 62 -16.90 -11.10 -32.59
C THR A 62 -16.40 -9.93 -31.74
N THR A 63 -16.80 -8.70 -32.05
CA THR A 63 -16.47 -7.51 -31.28
C THR A 63 -16.99 -7.61 -29.83
N ASP A 64 -18.24 -8.04 -29.64
CA ASP A 64 -18.83 -8.22 -28.31
C ASP A 64 -18.06 -9.25 -27.48
N LYS A 65 -17.62 -10.36 -28.10
CA LYS A 65 -16.79 -11.38 -27.44
C LYS A 65 -15.42 -10.83 -27.05
N VAL A 66 -14.75 -10.13 -27.96
CA VAL A 66 -13.44 -9.50 -27.68
C VAL A 66 -13.55 -8.49 -26.54
N ALA A 67 -14.58 -7.65 -26.54
CA ALA A 67 -14.82 -6.69 -25.46
C ALA A 67 -15.02 -7.38 -24.10
N LYS A 68 -15.81 -8.46 -24.07
CA LYS A 68 -16.04 -9.23 -22.84
C LYS A 68 -14.76 -9.90 -22.32
N ASP A 69 -13.98 -10.51 -23.20
CA ASP A 69 -12.72 -11.17 -22.85
C ASP A 69 -11.68 -10.15 -22.34
N SER A 70 -11.62 -8.96 -22.97
CA SER A 70 -10.77 -7.85 -22.52
C SER A 70 -11.17 -7.35 -21.13
N LYS A 71 -12.48 -7.14 -20.90
CA LYS A 71 -12.99 -6.72 -19.59
C LYS A 71 -12.67 -7.74 -18.50
N ALA A 72 -12.86 -9.03 -18.77
CA ALA A 72 -12.53 -10.10 -17.82
C ALA A 72 -11.04 -10.13 -17.48
N THR A 73 -10.17 -9.89 -18.46
CA THR A 73 -8.72 -9.81 -18.27
C THR A 73 -8.34 -8.61 -17.40
N ALA A 74 -8.91 -7.44 -17.67
CA ALA A 74 -8.70 -6.24 -16.86
C ALA A 74 -9.17 -6.44 -15.41
N ASP A 75 -10.39 -6.96 -15.21
CA ASP A 75 -10.96 -7.23 -13.88
C ASP A 75 -10.07 -8.20 -13.08
N LYS A 76 -9.52 -9.23 -13.73
CA LYS A 76 -8.58 -10.18 -13.09
C LYS A 76 -7.28 -9.50 -12.68
N ALA A 77 -6.70 -8.68 -13.56
CA ALA A 77 -5.48 -7.92 -13.27
C ALA A 77 -5.69 -6.99 -12.06
N THR A 78 -6.79 -6.24 -12.02
CA THR A 78 -7.13 -5.36 -10.89
C THR A 78 -7.25 -6.14 -9.57
N LYS A 79 -7.86 -7.33 -9.60
CA LYS A 79 -8.02 -8.16 -8.40
C LYS A 79 -6.67 -8.68 -7.87
N GLU A 80 -5.78 -9.10 -8.76
CA GLU A 80 -4.42 -9.56 -8.37
C GLU A 80 -3.56 -8.40 -7.84
N THR A 81 -3.64 -7.21 -8.45
CA THR A 81 -2.98 -6.01 -7.93
C THR A 81 -3.48 -5.70 -6.52
N LYS A 82 -4.80 -5.67 -6.30
CA LYS A 82 -5.37 -5.40 -4.97
C LYS A 82 -4.89 -6.42 -3.93
N LYS A 83 -4.90 -7.72 -4.26
CA LYS A 83 -4.41 -8.78 -3.38
C LYS A 83 -2.93 -8.60 -3.01
N THR A 84 -2.12 -8.15 -3.96
CA THR A 84 -0.69 -7.89 -3.74
C THR A 84 -0.50 -6.68 -2.83
N THR A 85 -1.18 -5.57 -3.09
CA THR A 85 -1.15 -4.38 -2.24
C THR A 85 -1.60 -4.68 -0.81
N ASP A 86 -2.70 -5.41 -0.65
CA ASP A 86 -3.23 -5.79 0.67
C ASP A 86 -2.21 -6.65 1.45
N LYS A 87 -1.50 -7.58 0.77
CA LYS A 87 -0.45 -8.39 1.39
C LYS A 87 0.73 -7.55 1.84
N VAL A 88 1.23 -6.66 0.97
CA VAL A 88 2.35 -5.76 1.30
C VAL A 88 2.01 -4.88 2.50
N ALA A 89 0.80 -4.30 2.54
CA ALA A 89 0.37 -3.48 3.66
C ALA A 89 0.35 -4.26 4.99
N LYS A 90 -0.12 -5.51 4.97
CA LYS A 90 -0.14 -6.39 6.15
C LYS A 90 1.28 -6.72 6.64
N ASP A 91 2.18 -7.05 5.73
CA ASP A 91 3.57 -7.41 6.06
C ASP A 91 4.35 -6.19 6.61
N SER A 92 4.13 -5.01 6.03
CA SER A 92 4.68 -3.74 6.55
C SER A 92 4.17 -3.44 7.96
N LYS A 93 2.86 -3.58 8.21
CA LYS A 93 2.29 -3.38 9.55
C LYS A 93 2.89 -4.36 10.57
N ALA A 94 3.03 -5.63 10.22
CA ALA A 94 3.63 -6.63 11.10
C ALA A 94 5.10 -6.31 11.44
N THR A 95 5.85 -5.74 10.50
CA THR A 95 7.24 -5.31 10.70
C THR A 95 7.33 -4.15 11.69
N VAL A 96 6.47 -3.13 11.52
CA VAL A 96 6.41 -1.98 12.43
C VAL A 96 5.98 -2.41 13.84
N ASP A 97 4.98 -3.29 13.95
CA ASP A 97 4.50 -3.80 15.24
C ASP A 97 5.61 -4.56 15.99
N LYS A 98 6.42 -5.37 15.29
CA LYS A 98 7.59 -6.06 15.87
C LYS A 98 8.66 -5.06 16.34
N ALA A 99 9.05 -4.12 15.48
CA ALA A 99 10.07 -3.12 15.82
C ALA A 99 9.65 -2.29 17.06
N THR A 100 8.37 -1.92 17.15
CA THR A 100 7.82 -1.18 18.30
C THR A 100 7.90 -2.01 19.58
N LYS A 101 7.57 -3.30 19.51
CA LYS A 101 7.64 -4.21 20.66
C LYS A 101 9.07 -4.43 21.15
N ASP A 102 10.02 -4.55 20.23
CA ASP A 102 11.44 -4.72 20.55
C ASP A 102 12.07 -3.44 21.12
N ALA A 103 11.70 -2.27 20.58
CA ALA A 103 12.07 -0.98 21.15
C ALA A 103 11.57 -0.85 22.59
N LYS A 104 10.30 -1.16 22.84
CA LYS A 104 9.73 -1.15 24.19
C LYS A 104 10.47 -2.08 25.15
N LYS A 105 10.79 -3.31 24.73
CA LYS A 105 11.58 -4.25 25.55
C LYS A 105 12.95 -3.69 25.91
N THR A 106 13.62 -3.04 24.96
CA THR A 106 14.92 -2.41 25.19
C THR A 106 14.82 -1.27 26.20
N THR A 107 13.85 -0.37 26.03
CA THR A 107 13.59 0.73 26.97
C THR A 107 13.27 0.20 28.37
N ASP A 108 12.40 -0.80 28.49
CA ASP A 108 12.03 -1.42 29.77
C ASP A 108 13.27 -2.04 30.47
N LYS A 109 14.16 -2.69 29.70
CA LYS A 109 15.41 -3.26 30.22
C LYS A 109 16.37 -2.18 30.72
N VAL A 110 16.59 -1.13 29.92
CA VAL A 110 17.44 0.01 30.31
C VAL A 110 16.92 0.67 31.59
N ALA A 111 15.61 0.91 31.68
CA ALA A 111 15.00 1.50 32.88
C ALA A 111 15.23 0.61 34.13
N LYS A 112 15.10 -0.71 33.99
CA LYS A 112 15.36 -1.66 35.09
C LYS A 112 16.82 -1.66 35.52
N ASP A 113 17.75 -1.65 34.57
CA ASP A 113 19.19 -1.66 34.84
C ASP A 113 19.65 -0.34 35.48
N SER A 114 19.12 0.80 35.02
CA SER A 114 19.34 2.12 35.65
C SER A 114 18.82 2.15 37.08
N LYS A 115 17.61 1.63 37.33
CA LYS A 115 17.06 1.56 38.70
C LYS A 115 17.92 0.69 39.60
N ALA A 116 18.36 -0.48 39.13
CA ALA A 116 19.22 -1.37 39.90
C ALA A 116 20.57 -0.71 40.26
N THR A 117 21.11 0.10 39.34
CA THR A 117 22.35 0.86 39.55
C THR A 117 22.16 1.95 40.60
N ALA A 118 21.07 2.71 40.51
CA ALA A 118 20.74 3.74 41.50
C ALA A 118 20.49 3.15 42.90
N ASP A 119 19.79 2.01 42.99
CA ASP A 119 19.54 1.31 44.24
C ASP A 119 20.85 0.81 44.89
N LYS A 120 21.80 0.30 44.09
CA LYS A 120 23.15 -0.09 44.56
C LYS A 120 23.95 1.10 45.08
N ALA A 121 24.02 2.18 44.30
CA ALA A 121 24.74 3.39 44.70
C ALA A 121 24.20 3.94 46.03
N THR A 122 22.88 4.02 46.18
CA THR A 122 22.23 4.46 47.42
C THR A 122 22.60 3.57 48.61
N LYS A 123 22.64 2.24 48.42
CA LYS A 123 23.02 1.29 49.46
C LYS A 123 24.48 1.44 49.86
N ASP A 124 25.37 1.65 48.90
CA ASP A 124 26.81 1.83 49.15
C ASP A 124 27.07 3.15 49.89
N THR A 125 26.44 4.26 49.48
CA THR A 125 26.50 5.54 50.22
C THR A 125 26.00 5.38 51.65
N LYS A 126 24.88 4.69 51.88
CA LYS A 126 24.38 4.43 53.24
C LYS A 126 25.37 3.63 54.08
N LYS A 127 26.11 2.69 53.47
CA LYS A 127 27.13 1.88 54.14
C LYS A 127 28.37 2.71 54.51
N GLU A 128 28.78 3.63 53.64
CA GLU A 128 29.89 4.56 53.92
C GLU A 128 29.53 5.57 55.01
N VAL A 129 28.32 6.13 54.97
CA VAL A 129 27.82 7.02 56.02
C VAL A 129 27.79 6.29 57.36
N ALA A 130 27.31 5.05 57.41
CA ALA A 130 27.32 4.25 58.65
C ALA A 130 28.75 4.02 59.19
N LYS A 131 29.71 3.64 58.32
CA LYS A 131 31.11 3.45 58.72
C LYS A 131 31.77 4.73 59.23
N SER A 132 31.48 5.88 58.62
CA SER A 132 32.04 7.17 59.05
C SER A 132 31.44 7.63 60.38
N THR A 133 30.15 7.39 60.62
CA THR A 133 29.53 7.65 61.93
C THR A 133 30.10 6.75 63.03
N ASP A 134 30.38 5.47 62.74
CA ASP A 134 30.99 4.57 63.72
C ASP A 134 32.44 4.96 64.04
N LYS A 135 33.23 5.35 63.02
CA LYS A 135 34.59 5.87 63.22
C LYS A 135 34.61 7.19 64.00
N SER A 136 33.67 8.09 63.74
CA SER A 136 33.52 9.34 64.50
C SER A 136 33.17 9.06 65.96
N LYS A 137 32.24 8.12 66.21
CA LYS A 137 31.86 7.72 67.58
C LYS A 137 32.99 6.99 68.32
N ALA A 138 33.86 6.26 67.61
CA ALA A 138 35.06 5.66 68.17
C ALA A 138 36.17 6.70 68.45
N ALA A 139 36.35 7.68 67.58
CA ALA A 139 37.33 8.76 67.74
C ALA A 139 36.98 9.74 68.88
N VAL A 140 35.70 9.84 69.27
CA VAL A 140 35.28 10.63 70.45
C VAL A 140 35.52 9.88 71.78
N LYS A 141 35.80 8.57 71.74
CA LYS A 141 36.06 7.73 72.93
C LYS A 141 37.55 7.58 73.29
N THR A 142 38.46 8.38 72.71
CA THR A 142 39.83 8.46 73.21
C THR A 142 39.83 9.20 74.54
N ALA A 143 39.80 8.44 75.63
CA ALA A 143 39.91 8.98 76.99
C ALA A 143 41.13 9.92 77.09
N ASP A 144 40.90 11.10 77.65
CA ASP A 144 41.90 12.15 77.83
C ASP A 144 43.14 11.59 78.53
N LYS A 145 44.29 11.66 77.87
CA LYS A 145 45.55 11.11 78.39
C LYS A 145 46.23 12.18 79.25
N VAL A 146 46.73 11.81 80.42
CA VAL A 146 47.58 12.69 81.23
C VAL A 146 48.90 12.89 80.49
N THR A 147 49.25 14.13 80.18
CA THR A 147 50.39 14.48 79.34
C THR A 147 51.44 15.36 80.02
N GLY A 148 51.26 15.68 81.30
CA GLY A 148 52.25 16.42 82.08
C GLY A 148 51.64 17.18 83.25
N GLU A 149 52.39 18.16 83.77
CA GLU A 149 52.00 19.00 84.89
C GLU A 149 52.26 20.48 84.56
N TYR A 150 51.33 21.35 84.91
CA TYR A 150 51.43 22.80 84.70
C TYR A 150 50.99 23.51 85.96
N ASN A 151 51.86 24.32 86.55
CA ASN A 151 51.63 24.99 87.84
C ASN A 151 51.16 24.02 88.94
N GLY A 152 51.77 22.82 89.01
CA GLY A 152 51.43 21.79 90.00
C GLY A 152 50.10 21.06 89.75
N LYS A 153 49.47 21.24 88.58
CA LYS A 153 48.19 20.62 88.21
C LYS A 153 48.37 19.65 87.05
N LYS A 154 47.71 18.49 87.13
CA LYS A 154 47.70 17.49 86.06
C LYS A 154 47.13 18.07 84.76
N VAL A 155 47.87 17.90 83.67
CA VAL A 155 47.52 18.33 82.32
C VAL A 155 47.06 17.12 81.51
N TYR A 156 46.00 17.32 80.76
CA TYR A 156 45.38 16.34 79.89
C TYR A 156 45.46 16.81 78.44
N THR A 157 45.67 15.90 77.51
CA THR A 157 45.56 16.17 76.07
C THR A 157 44.26 15.58 75.55
N GLY A 158 43.43 16.45 74.94
CA GLY A 158 42.15 16.06 74.36
C GLY A 158 42.26 15.47 72.95
N PRO A 159 41.16 14.95 72.39
CA PRO A 159 41.14 14.25 71.10
C PRO A 159 41.62 15.10 69.91
N GLN A 160 41.50 16.43 70.00
CA GLN A 160 41.95 17.37 68.96
C GLN A 160 43.37 17.92 69.22
N GLY A 161 44.12 17.35 70.17
CA GLY A 161 45.51 17.73 70.46
C GLY A 161 45.68 18.96 71.38
N GLY A 162 44.60 19.63 71.76
CA GLY A 162 44.63 20.71 72.74
C GLY A 162 44.99 20.22 74.14
N LYS A 163 45.89 20.93 74.84
CA LYS A 163 46.27 20.64 76.23
C LYS A 163 45.44 21.47 77.20
N TYR A 164 44.99 20.88 78.30
CA TYR A 164 44.18 21.57 79.31
C TYR A 164 44.40 20.97 80.71
N TYR A 165 44.10 21.70 81.76
CA TYR A 165 44.03 21.18 83.13
C TYR A 165 42.63 21.39 83.72
N ILE A 166 42.28 20.65 84.78
CA ILE A 166 41.03 20.85 85.52
C ILE A 166 41.28 21.88 86.63
N ASN A 167 40.58 23.02 86.58
CA ASN A 167 40.69 24.04 87.62
C ASN A 167 39.91 23.64 88.89
N SER A 168 40.02 24.43 89.96
CA SER A 168 39.37 24.16 91.25
C SER A 168 37.84 24.06 91.14
N ASN A 169 37.25 24.67 90.13
CA ASN A 169 35.80 24.66 89.89
C ASN A 169 35.36 23.44 89.06
N GLY A 170 36.28 22.50 88.78
CA GLY A 170 36.02 21.31 87.97
C GLY A 170 36.00 21.57 86.46
N ASN A 171 36.29 22.79 86.00
CA ASN A 171 36.19 23.17 84.59
C ASN A 171 37.53 22.98 83.85
N LYS A 172 37.45 22.62 82.56
CA LYS A 172 38.61 22.52 81.66
C LYS A 172 39.16 23.91 81.35
N THR A 173 40.42 24.15 81.70
CA THR A 173 41.15 25.38 81.35
C THR A 173 42.25 25.03 80.34
N TYR A 174 42.13 25.56 79.13
CA TYR A 174 43.06 25.28 78.05
C TYR A 174 44.39 26.02 78.23
N ILE A 175 45.49 25.30 78.02
CA ILE A 175 46.83 25.85 78.02
C ILE A 175 47.14 26.26 76.59
N LYS A 176 47.36 27.57 76.38
CA LYS A 176 47.82 28.09 75.09
C LYS A 176 49.26 27.61 74.88
N GLN A 177 49.50 26.88 73.79
CA GLN A 177 50.85 26.49 73.36
C GLN A 177 51.61 27.70 72.82
#